data_AF-A0A4P5W0L4-F1
#
_entry.id   AF-A0A4P5W0L4-F1
#
_cell.length_a   1.000
_cell.length_b   1.000
_cell.length_c   1.000
_cell.angle_alpha   90.00
_cell.angle_beta   90.00
_cell.angle_gamma   90.00
#
_symmetry.space_group_name_H-M   'P 1'
#
loop_
_entity.id
_entity.type
_entity.pdbx_description
1 polymer ?
#
loop_
_entity_poly.entity_id
_entity_poly.type
_entity_poly.pdbx_seq_one_letter_code
_entity_poly.pdbx_strand_id
1 'polypeptide(L)'
;MLVLLFACAAETSQGLNAPDASEPRDFADPSFAAYSKVCADNAELTQGIDVSYWQSTINWDSVAASGVEFAIIRVSHGLGTYDTKFTTNWSEAKRVGVRRGVYQYFSGSDDPVAQAEMLLDEMGELEDGDLPPTLDVELGDNEGISTSQMNANIQTWMDVVEGALGVTPMIYTGASAWGTMTGEADFTEHPLWTANWTSDCPYVADPWTDWTFWQYSSTGSVSGISTAVDLDVFDGNASQLEEWSYHPLAECSGTCLVAQEGETVVEEDATCACGEGGLSSIDGHDGHAYTTVSDEAAGSVDDGVTWPLRFERAGTYDVSMWVPNETGLTAGAVVEVSHDGITDTVTVDESSVSAGWLYLGAFHFSTTGSQSIRVGDGYDDAGNSGKTVVIDALSFTPVDGGECSCEGDDAETQDCSDGSVRTRECDGCDWTAWTECTGAAQILSSGDGCGCSTGAGSAAGAAIAALAGGIVVTLGRRRKT
;
A
#
# COMPACT_ATOMS: atom_id res chain seq x y z
N MET A 1 13.91 -49.51 -68.37
CA MET A 1 15.29 -49.99 -68.13
C MET A 1 15.92 -49.04 -67.13
N LEU A 2 16.06 -49.47 -65.86
CA LEU A 2 17.11 -49.21 -64.85
C LEU A 2 17.68 -47.76 -64.73
N VAL A 3 17.83 -47.06 -63.58
CA VAL A 3 18.19 -47.41 -62.18
C VAL A 3 17.84 -46.22 -61.27
N LEU A 4 17.41 -46.50 -60.04
CA LEU A 4 17.39 -45.64 -58.84
C LEU A 4 18.77 -45.67 -58.14
N LEU A 5 19.34 -44.54 -57.69
CA LEU A 5 20.30 -44.54 -56.56
C LEU A 5 20.46 -43.14 -55.92
N PHE A 6 20.28 -43.14 -54.59
CA PHE A 6 20.48 -42.08 -53.60
C PHE A 6 21.95 -41.69 -53.39
N ALA A 7 22.23 -40.45 -52.97
CA ALA A 7 22.84 -40.09 -51.66
C ALA A 7 23.23 -38.59 -51.54
N CYS A 8 23.19 -38.09 -50.29
CA CYS A 8 23.31 -36.71 -49.78
C CYS A 8 24.64 -35.95 -50.02
N ALA A 9 24.57 -34.61 -50.01
CA ALA A 9 25.30 -33.74 -49.06
C ALA A 9 24.88 -32.24 -49.15
N ALA A 10 24.59 -31.70 -47.97
CA ALA A 10 24.48 -30.34 -47.43
C ALA A 10 24.75 -29.04 -48.25
N GLU A 11 23.81 -28.10 -48.03
CA GLU A 11 23.93 -26.70 -47.58
C GLU A 11 24.23 -25.47 -48.50
N THR A 12 23.29 -24.52 -48.32
CA THR A 12 23.35 -23.03 -48.22
C THR A 12 23.63 -22.14 -49.43
N SER A 13 22.60 -21.36 -49.83
CA SER A 13 22.56 -19.89 -49.69
C SER A 13 21.39 -19.27 -50.48
N GLN A 14 20.49 -18.58 -49.78
CA GLN A 14 19.54 -17.57 -50.30
C GLN A 14 19.46 -16.57 -49.13
N GLY A 15 19.96 -15.33 -49.19
CA GLY A 15 19.54 -14.28 -50.11
C GLY A 15 18.72 -13.27 -49.31
N LEU A 16 19.38 -12.35 -48.60
CA LEU A 16 18.73 -11.29 -47.84
C LEU A 16 18.26 -10.18 -48.80
N ASN A 17 16.95 -10.03 -48.95
CA ASN A 17 16.33 -8.79 -49.39
C ASN A 17 15.57 -8.21 -48.19
N ALA A 18 15.80 -6.92 -47.90
CA ALA A 18 15.11 -6.21 -46.83
C ALA A 18 13.60 -6.09 -47.13
N PRO A 19 12.70 -6.39 -46.17
CA PRO A 19 11.27 -6.23 -46.39
C PRO A 19 10.77 -4.81 -46.13
N ASP A 20 9.77 -4.45 -46.93
CA ASP A 20 8.98 -3.21 -46.99
C ASP A 20 8.15 -2.97 -45.71
N ALA A 21 8.01 -1.71 -45.28
CA ALA A 21 7.47 -1.28 -44.00
C ALA A 21 5.95 -1.00 -44.01
N SER A 22 5.17 -1.70 -44.84
CA SER A 22 3.75 -1.35 -45.07
C SER A 22 2.73 -2.49 -44.91
N GLU A 23 3.09 -3.63 -44.30
CA GLU A 23 2.14 -4.71 -44.00
C GLU A 23 2.30 -5.20 -42.54
N PRO A 24 1.22 -5.52 -41.82
CA PRO A 24 1.29 -6.06 -40.46
C PRO A 24 1.97 -7.42 -40.50
N ARG A 25 3.04 -7.59 -39.72
CA ARG A 25 3.73 -8.88 -39.61
C ARG A 25 2.77 -9.90 -39.00
N ASP A 26 2.64 -11.05 -39.65
CA ASP A 26 1.81 -12.16 -39.19
C ASP A 26 2.46 -12.79 -37.94
N PHE A 27 1.94 -12.47 -36.75
CA PHE A 27 2.47 -12.83 -35.42
C PHE A 27 2.09 -14.26 -34.97
N ALA A 28 2.17 -15.25 -35.86
CA ALA A 28 1.70 -16.62 -35.58
C ALA A 28 2.79 -17.70 -35.71
N ASP A 29 4.02 -17.43 -35.25
CA ASP A 29 5.03 -18.48 -35.02
C ASP A 29 5.04 -18.91 -33.53
N PRO A 30 4.59 -20.12 -33.20
CA PRO A 30 4.44 -20.60 -31.82
C PRO A 30 5.76 -21.03 -31.14
N SER A 31 6.94 -20.74 -31.69
CA SER A 31 8.22 -20.96 -30.98
C SER A 31 8.76 -19.75 -30.20
N PHE A 32 7.96 -18.69 -30.02
CA PHE A 32 8.35 -17.42 -29.37
C PHE A 32 7.18 -16.71 -28.64
N ALA A 33 6.40 -17.40 -27.80
CA ALA A 33 5.43 -16.67 -26.97
C ALA A 33 6.17 -16.07 -25.77
N ALA A 34 6.63 -14.83 -25.92
CA ALA A 34 7.38 -14.02 -24.93
C ALA A 34 6.50 -12.93 -24.28
N TYR A 35 5.18 -13.14 -24.29
CA TYR A 35 4.18 -12.23 -23.76
C TYR A 35 2.80 -12.90 -23.68
N SER A 36 1.95 -12.41 -22.77
CA SER A 36 0.60 -12.93 -22.54
C SER A 36 -0.45 -11.81 -22.64
N LYS A 37 -1.69 -12.15 -23.04
CA LYS A 37 -2.79 -11.16 -23.04
C LYS A 37 -3.40 -11.09 -21.64
N VAL A 38 -3.33 -9.94 -21.00
CA VAL A 38 -3.80 -9.73 -19.62
C VAL A 38 -4.79 -8.58 -19.60
N CYS A 39 -6.01 -8.84 -19.13
CA CYS A 39 -7.04 -7.82 -18.97
C CYS A 39 -6.96 -7.23 -17.55
N ALA A 40 -7.49 -6.02 -17.39
CA ALA A 40 -7.61 -5.38 -16.09
C ALA A 40 -8.27 -6.32 -15.06
N ASP A 41 -7.71 -6.35 -13.87
CA ASP A 41 -8.27 -7.05 -12.72
C ASP A 41 -9.38 -6.20 -12.05
N ASN A 42 -9.25 -4.88 -12.13
CA ASN A 42 -10.24 -3.95 -11.59
C ASN A 42 -11.31 -3.55 -12.62
N ALA A 43 -12.53 -3.33 -12.12
CA ALA A 43 -13.68 -2.97 -12.96
C ALA A 43 -13.65 -1.50 -13.43
N GLU A 44 -12.92 -0.65 -12.72
CA GLU A 44 -12.74 0.77 -13.03
C GLU A 44 -11.26 1.04 -13.27
N LEU A 45 -10.98 1.87 -14.28
CA LEU A 45 -9.63 2.23 -14.71
C LEU A 45 -9.47 3.74 -14.65
N THR A 46 -8.49 4.19 -13.90
CA THR A 46 -8.18 5.61 -13.74
C THR A 46 -7.40 6.12 -14.94
N GLN A 47 -7.78 7.28 -15.47
CA GLN A 47 -7.19 7.82 -16.70
C GLN A 47 -5.96 8.68 -16.40
N GLY A 48 -4.92 8.52 -17.21
CA GLY A 48 -3.71 9.33 -17.16
C GLY A 48 -3.14 9.64 -18.54
N ILE A 49 -2.00 10.30 -18.53
CA ILE A 49 -1.20 10.63 -19.71
C ILE A 49 0.29 10.48 -19.38
N ASP A 50 1.12 10.27 -20.39
CA ASP A 50 2.54 10.57 -20.30
C ASP A 50 2.94 11.67 -21.27
N VAL A 51 3.88 12.52 -20.84
CA VAL A 51 4.22 13.74 -21.56
C VAL A 51 5.71 14.06 -21.52
N SER A 52 6.14 14.77 -22.55
CA SER A 52 7.48 15.28 -22.70
C SER A 52 7.47 16.65 -23.39
N TYR A 53 8.62 17.17 -23.80
CA TYR A 53 8.68 18.39 -24.61
C TYR A 53 7.89 18.30 -25.92
N TRP A 54 7.60 17.08 -26.41
CA TRP A 54 6.84 16.85 -27.63
C TRP A 54 5.40 17.39 -27.54
N GLN A 55 4.81 17.40 -26.34
CA GLN A 55 3.47 17.94 -26.08
C GLN A 55 3.44 19.47 -25.97
N SER A 56 4.57 20.14 -26.19
CA SER A 56 4.70 21.60 -26.23
C SER A 56 4.29 22.27 -24.91
N THR A 57 3.41 23.28 -24.94
CA THR A 57 2.91 23.96 -23.75
C THR A 57 1.54 23.41 -23.41
N ILE A 58 1.42 22.84 -22.20
CA ILE A 58 0.20 22.19 -21.71
C ILE A 58 -0.59 23.18 -20.83
N ASN A 59 -1.90 23.24 -21.04
CA ASN A 59 -2.82 23.89 -20.11
C ASN A 59 -3.31 22.87 -19.08
N TRP A 60 -2.59 22.78 -17.96
CA TRP A 60 -2.82 21.79 -16.91
C TRP A 60 -4.20 21.93 -16.23
N ASP A 61 -4.75 23.14 -16.11
CA ASP A 61 -6.12 23.30 -15.58
C ASP A 61 -7.16 22.65 -16.49
N SER A 62 -6.93 22.66 -17.81
CA SER A 62 -7.82 21.98 -18.78
C SER A 62 -7.62 20.47 -18.79
N VAL A 63 -6.39 20.00 -18.53
CA VAL A 63 -6.06 18.58 -18.39
C VAL A 63 -6.76 18.01 -17.16
N ALA A 64 -6.61 18.62 -15.99
CA ALA A 64 -7.30 18.19 -14.76
C ALA A 64 -8.82 18.23 -14.93
N ALA A 65 -9.37 19.28 -15.54
CA ALA A 65 -10.81 19.38 -15.80
C ALA A 65 -11.34 18.34 -16.80
N SER A 66 -10.47 17.64 -17.53
CA SER A 66 -10.85 16.57 -18.46
C SER A 66 -10.97 15.19 -17.81
N GLY A 67 -10.61 15.07 -16.53
CA GLY A 67 -10.63 13.79 -15.79
C GLY A 67 -9.34 12.99 -15.85
N VAL A 68 -8.22 13.61 -16.28
CA VAL A 68 -6.89 13.04 -16.10
C VAL A 68 -6.53 13.13 -14.62
N GLU A 69 -6.17 12.00 -14.01
CA GLU A 69 -5.86 11.91 -12.57
C GLU A 69 -4.37 11.70 -12.28
N PHE A 70 -3.62 11.18 -13.25
CA PHE A 70 -2.16 11.10 -13.17
C PHE A 70 -1.46 11.52 -14.47
N ALA A 71 -0.20 11.93 -14.35
CA ALA A 71 0.70 12.19 -15.46
C ALA A 71 2.13 11.71 -15.19
N ILE A 72 2.73 10.94 -16.10
CA ILE A 72 4.13 10.51 -16.01
C ILE A 72 4.98 11.38 -16.95
N ILE A 73 5.98 12.08 -16.43
CA ILE A 73 6.63 13.21 -17.10
C ILE A 73 8.12 12.91 -17.34
N ARG A 74 8.58 13.04 -18.59
CA ARG A 74 9.98 12.75 -18.94
C ARG A 74 10.95 13.72 -18.27
N VAL A 75 11.99 13.18 -17.63
CA VAL A 75 13.16 13.96 -17.21
C VAL A 75 14.15 14.14 -18.36
N SER A 76 14.57 13.04 -18.97
CA SER A 76 15.55 13.08 -20.05
C SER A 76 15.46 11.85 -20.96
N HIS A 77 16.16 11.93 -22.09
CA HIS A 77 16.48 10.80 -22.96
C HIS A 77 17.98 10.56 -22.94
N GLY A 78 18.37 9.44 -22.34
CA GLY A 78 19.76 9.09 -22.05
C GLY A 78 20.43 10.20 -21.24
N LEU A 79 21.74 10.34 -21.40
CA LEU A 79 22.48 11.51 -20.88
C LEU A 79 22.48 12.69 -21.87
N GLY A 80 21.91 12.49 -23.06
CA GLY A 80 22.10 13.40 -24.20
C GLY A 80 21.07 14.51 -24.34
N THR A 81 19.84 14.30 -23.85
CA THR A 81 18.72 15.21 -24.10
C THR A 81 17.85 15.41 -22.87
N TYR A 82 18.07 16.52 -22.15
CA TYR A 82 17.17 16.98 -21.09
C TYR A 82 15.82 17.41 -21.65
N ASP A 83 14.75 17.06 -20.95
CA ASP A 83 13.42 17.52 -21.31
C ASP A 83 13.19 18.97 -20.88
N THR A 84 13.18 19.88 -21.85
CA THR A 84 13.01 21.32 -21.59
C THR A 84 11.66 21.71 -20.99
N LYS A 85 10.70 20.79 -20.89
CA LYS A 85 9.39 21.02 -20.27
C LYS A 85 9.25 20.39 -18.90
N PHE A 86 10.19 19.54 -18.46
CA PHE A 86 10.12 18.80 -17.21
C PHE A 86 9.73 19.69 -16.02
N THR A 87 10.54 20.69 -15.67
CA THR A 87 10.31 21.55 -14.50
C THR A 87 8.93 22.22 -14.51
N THR A 88 8.44 22.63 -15.68
CA THR A 88 7.12 23.27 -15.80
C THR A 88 5.99 22.25 -15.67
N ASN A 89 6.10 21.11 -16.35
CA ASN A 89 5.09 20.06 -16.29
C ASN A 89 5.01 19.44 -14.88
N TRP A 90 6.16 19.18 -14.26
CA TRP A 90 6.30 18.63 -12.91
C TRP A 90 5.62 19.48 -11.84
N SER A 91 5.81 20.81 -11.91
CA SER A 91 5.21 21.74 -10.95
C SER A 91 3.72 22.02 -11.24
N GLU A 92 3.32 22.09 -12.51
CA GLU A 92 1.94 22.40 -12.87
C GLU A 92 1.00 21.20 -12.67
N ALA A 93 1.44 19.96 -12.92
CA ALA A 93 0.66 18.76 -12.62
C ALA A 93 0.25 18.72 -11.14
N LYS A 94 1.23 18.90 -10.24
CA LYS A 94 0.99 19.03 -8.80
C LYS A 94 0.03 20.17 -8.46
N ARG A 95 0.23 21.36 -9.05
CA ARG A 95 -0.59 22.54 -8.78
C ARG A 95 -2.09 22.28 -9.02
N VAL A 96 -2.41 21.46 -10.03
CA VAL A 96 -3.79 21.14 -10.40
C VAL A 96 -4.32 19.85 -9.76
N GLY A 97 -3.53 19.21 -8.89
CA GLY A 97 -3.92 17.98 -8.20
C GLY A 97 -3.89 16.72 -9.08
N VAL A 98 -3.16 16.77 -10.20
CA VAL A 98 -2.86 15.57 -11.00
C VAL A 98 -1.63 14.92 -10.38
N ARG A 99 -1.74 13.63 -10.00
CA ARG A 99 -0.62 12.86 -9.45
C ARG A 99 0.48 12.77 -10.48
N ARG A 100 1.72 12.99 -10.05
CA ARG A 100 2.83 13.14 -10.99
C ARG A 100 3.83 12.01 -10.78
N GLY A 101 4.20 11.35 -11.86
CA GLY A 101 5.32 10.42 -11.93
C GLY A 101 6.41 10.99 -12.84
N VAL A 102 7.60 10.43 -12.76
CA VAL A 102 8.71 10.76 -13.66
C VAL A 102 9.15 9.55 -14.45
N TYR A 103 9.65 9.77 -15.66
CA TYR A 103 10.34 8.71 -16.39
C TYR A 103 11.69 9.15 -16.97
N GLN A 104 12.63 8.22 -16.99
CA GLN A 104 13.90 8.31 -17.69
C GLN A 104 13.84 7.44 -18.94
N TYR A 105 13.86 8.06 -20.14
CA TYR A 105 13.99 7.29 -21.37
C TYR A 105 15.41 6.73 -21.45
N PHE A 106 15.52 5.41 -21.30
CA PHE A 106 16.76 4.74 -21.00
C PHE A 106 17.61 4.47 -22.24
N SER A 107 18.88 4.88 -22.17
CA SER A 107 19.90 4.40 -23.11
C SER A 107 20.79 3.37 -22.41
N GLY A 108 20.67 2.11 -22.84
CA GLY A 108 21.49 1.00 -22.36
C GLY A 108 22.96 1.10 -22.78
N SER A 109 23.34 2.09 -23.61
CA SER A 109 24.72 2.39 -23.97
C SER A 109 25.38 3.44 -23.07
N ASP A 110 24.58 4.23 -22.36
CA ASP A 110 25.04 5.27 -21.45
C ASP A 110 25.33 4.69 -20.05
N ASP A 111 25.97 5.48 -19.19
CA ASP A 111 26.21 5.11 -17.79
C ASP A 111 24.87 5.05 -17.02
N PRO A 112 24.49 3.90 -16.44
CA PRO A 112 23.22 3.75 -15.75
C PRO A 112 23.15 4.55 -14.44
N VAL A 113 24.26 4.69 -13.71
CA VAL A 113 24.31 5.48 -12.46
C VAL A 113 24.09 6.96 -12.78
N ALA A 114 24.76 7.48 -13.80
CA ALA A 114 24.60 8.87 -14.20
C ALA A 114 23.17 9.19 -14.70
N GLN A 115 22.48 8.23 -15.33
CA GLN A 115 21.08 8.38 -15.73
C GLN A 115 20.15 8.39 -14.51
N ALA A 116 20.41 7.56 -13.51
CA ALA A 116 19.65 7.55 -12.25
C ALA A 116 19.87 8.84 -11.46
N GLU A 117 21.12 9.26 -11.25
CA GLU A 117 21.46 10.52 -10.57
C GLU A 117 20.83 11.73 -11.28
N MET A 118 20.80 11.75 -12.61
CA MET A 118 20.14 12.82 -13.37
C MET A 118 18.62 12.88 -13.11
N LEU A 119 17.96 11.73 -13.05
CA LEU A 119 16.55 11.66 -12.72
C LEU A 119 16.28 12.19 -11.31
N LEU A 120 17.05 11.72 -10.33
CA LEU A 120 16.95 12.12 -8.92
C LEU A 120 17.20 13.63 -8.73
N ASP A 121 18.24 14.17 -9.36
CA ASP A 121 18.61 15.59 -9.27
C ASP A 121 17.52 16.52 -9.82
N GLU A 122 16.87 16.13 -10.93
CA GLU A 122 15.84 16.96 -11.55
C GLU A 122 14.50 16.86 -10.79
N MET A 123 14.10 15.66 -10.37
CA MET A 123 12.81 15.46 -9.70
C MET A 123 12.81 15.97 -8.25
N GLY A 124 13.95 15.85 -7.55
CA GLY A 124 14.09 16.10 -6.12
C GLY A 124 13.59 14.94 -5.25
N GLU A 125 13.19 15.27 -4.02
CA GLU A 125 12.54 14.30 -3.13
C GLU A 125 11.12 14.02 -3.62
N LEU A 126 10.65 12.79 -3.41
CA LEU A 126 9.24 12.47 -3.61
C LEU A 126 8.38 13.21 -2.59
N GLU A 127 7.20 13.64 -3.02
CA GLU A 127 6.20 14.25 -2.16
C GLU A 127 4.94 13.39 -2.09
N ASP A 128 4.15 13.61 -1.04
CA ASP A 128 2.84 12.97 -0.85
C ASP A 128 1.98 13.00 -2.13
N GLY A 129 1.58 11.81 -2.60
CA GLY A 129 0.82 11.57 -3.82
C GLY A 129 1.63 11.49 -5.12
N ASP A 130 2.96 11.56 -5.08
CA ASP A 130 3.81 11.34 -6.27
C ASP A 130 3.84 9.84 -6.63
N LEU A 131 4.00 9.51 -7.91
CA LEU A 131 4.14 8.11 -8.34
C LEU A 131 5.62 7.68 -8.31
N PRO A 132 5.92 6.39 -8.05
CA PRO A 132 7.27 5.85 -8.15
C PRO A 132 7.95 6.19 -9.49
N PRO A 133 9.27 6.49 -9.49
CA PRO A 133 10.00 6.76 -10.73
C PRO A 133 9.95 5.59 -11.69
N THR A 134 9.94 5.88 -12.99
CA THR A 134 9.87 4.86 -14.04
C THR A 134 11.13 4.84 -14.89
N LEU A 135 11.65 3.63 -15.13
CA LEU A 135 12.62 3.39 -16.21
C LEU A 135 11.88 3.04 -17.51
N ASP A 136 12.02 3.89 -18.52
CA ASP A 136 11.45 3.65 -19.85
C ASP A 136 12.47 2.89 -20.71
N VAL A 137 12.20 1.60 -20.93
CA VAL A 137 13.07 0.67 -21.64
C VAL A 137 12.41 0.25 -22.96
N GLU A 138 12.81 0.92 -24.04
CA GLU A 138 12.33 0.64 -25.40
C GLU A 138 13.41 0.07 -26.32
N LEU A 139 13.01 -0.73 -27.31
CA LEU A 139 13.95 -1.34 -28.26
C LEU A 139 14.74 -0.31 -29.07
N GLY A 140 14.15 0.83 -29.42
CA GLY A 140 14.69 1.80 -30.39
C GLY A 140 16.17 2.11 -30.24
N ASP A 141 16.52 3.01 -29.31
CA ASP A 141 17.92 3.44 -29.10
C ASP A 141 18.78 2.35 -28.41
N ASN A 142 18.14 1.24 -28.04
CA ASN A 142 18.75 0.08 -27.42
C ASN A 142 19.02 -1.07 -28.40
N GLU A 143 18.75 -0.88 -29.69
CA GLU A 143 19.09 -1.85 -30.72
C GLU A 143 20.59 -2.15 -30.74
N GLY A 144 20.94 -3.44 -30.63
CA GLY A 144 22.33 -3.90 -30.70
C GLY A 144 23.08 -3.87 -29.36
N ILE A 145 22.45 -3.42 -28.27
CA ILE A 145 22.95 -3.66 -26.92
C ILE A 145 22.79 -5.15 -26.61
N SER A 146 23.84 -5.78 -26.08
CA SER A 146 23.75 -7.20 -25.71
C SER A 146 22.83 -7.38 -24.52
N THR A 147 22.04 -8.44 -24.50
CA THR A 147 21.15 -8.80 -23.38
C THR A 147 21.82 -8.73 -22.01
N SER A 148 23.03 -9.26 -21.85
CA SER A 148 23.75 -9.19 -20.57
C SER A 148 24.10 -7.77 -20.14
N GLN A 149 24.41 -6.89 -21.09
CA GLN A 149 24.70 -5.48 -20.80
C GLN A 149 23.41 -4.74 -20.44
N MET A 150 22.32 -5.02 -21.15
CA MET A 150 21.01 -4.43 -20.88
C MET A 150 20.56 -4.74 -19.46
N ASN A 151 20.51 -6.03 -19.10
CA ASN A 151 20.04 -6.47 -17.78
C ASN A 151 20.91 -5.90 -16.65
N ALA A 152 22.24 -5.87 -16.82
CA ALA A 152 23.14 -5.31 -15.82
C ALA A 152 22.94 -3.79 -15.63
N ASN A 153 22.70 -3.06 -16.72
CA ASN A 153 22.49 -1.62 -16.66
C ASN A 153 21.11 -1.26 -16.11
N ILE A 154 20.07 -2.03 -16.43
CA ILE A 154 18.73 -1.88 -15.84
C ILE A 154 18.83 -2.09 -14.32
N GLN A 155 19.41 -3.22 -13.86
CA GLN A 155 19.58 -3.48 -12.43
C GLN A 155 20.33 -2.35 -11.72
N THR A 156 21.44 -1.89 -12.30
CA THR A 156 22.24 -0.81 -11.70
C THR A 156 21.42 0.48 -11.57
N TRP A 157 20.56 0.79 -12.54
CA TRP A 157 19.70 1.97 -12.47
C TRP A 157 18.64 1.80 -11.37
N MET A 158 18.01 0.62 -11.27
CA MET A 158 17.02 0.31 -10.24
C MET A 158 17.62 0.45 -8.84
N ASP A 159 18.76 -0.20 -8.58
CA ASP A 159 19.43 -0.18 -7.28
C ASP A 159 19.76 1.25 -6.80
N VAL A 160 20.15 2.14 -7.73
CA VAL A 160 20.49 3.54 -7.41
C VAL A 160 19.24 4.33 -7.04
N VAL A 161 18.13 4.16 -7.77
CA VAL A 161 16.89 4.89 -7.49
C VAL A 161 16.23 4.36 -6.22
N GLU A 162 16.17 3.03 -6.04
CA GLU A 162 15.68 2.39 -4.82
C GLU A 162 16.47 2.82 -3.60
N GLY A 163 17.80 2.76 -3.67
CA GLY A 163 18.65 3.15 -2.55
C GLY A 163 18.58 4.64 -2.20
N ALA A 164 18.17 5.50 -3.15
CA ALA A 164 18.05 6.94 -2.92
C ALA A 164 16.69 7.35 -2.36
N LEU A 165 15.62 6.67 -2.76
CA LEU A 165 14.25 7.10 -2.44
C LEU A 165 13.54 6.17 -1.47
N GLY A 166 14.05 4.95 -1.30
CA GLY A 166 13.35 3.92 -0.56
C GLY A 166 11.99 3.61 -1.18
N VAL A 167 11.89 3.57 -2.51
CA VAL A 167 10.69 3.11 -3.22
C VAL A 167 11.08 2.26 -4.42
N THR A 168 10.28 1.25 -4.73
CA THR A 168 10.48 0.39 -5.91
C THR A 168 10.10 1.13 -7.21
N PRO A 169 11.05 1.37 -8.14
CA PRO A 169 10.78 2.01 -9.41
C PRO A 169 9.97 1.10 -10.33
N MET A 170 9.24 1.71 -11.26
CA MET A 170 8.48 1.01 -12.30
C MET A 170 9.33 0.76 -13.55
N ILE A 171 8.92 -0.22 -14.36
CA ILE A 171 9.42 -0.44 -15.71
C ILE A 171 8.34 -0.11 -16.72
N TYR A 172 8.66 0.77 -17.67
CA TYR A 172 7.90 0.91 -18.90
C TYR A 172 8.55 0.12 -20.04
N THR A 173 7.75 -0.72 -20.71
CA THR A 173 8.22 -1.42 -21.92
C THR A 173 7.07 -1.98 -22.76
N GLY A 174 7.36 -2.25 -24.03
CA GLY A 174 6.45 -2.98 -24.92
C GLY A 174 6.64 -4.50 -24.80
N ALA A 175 5.53 -5.25 -24.87
CA ALA A 175 5.49 -6.71 -24.68
C ALA A 175 6.59 -7.49 -25.43
N SER A 176 6.77 -7.23 -26.73
CA SER A 176 7.80 -7.90 -27.54
C SER A 176 9.20 -7.30 -27.38
N ALA A 177 9.29 -6.03 -26.97
CA ALA A 177 10.55 -5.31 -26.85
C ALA A 177 11.37 -5.87 -25.70
N TRP A 178 10.73 -6.15 -24.56
CA TRP A 178 11.39 -6.74 -23.39
C TRP A 178 12.12 -8.03 -23.73
N GLY A 179 11.42 -9.06 -24.22
CA GLY A 179 12.04 -10.34 -24.60
C GLY A 179 13.18 -10.19 -25.63
N THR A 180 13.06 -9.22 -26.53
CA THR A 180 14.12 -8.93 -27.52
C THR A 180 15.38 -8.35 -26.87
N MET A 181 15.23 -7.42 -25.92
CA MET A 181 16.34 -6.72 -25.28
C MET A 181 16.95 -7.55 -24.13
N THR A 182 16.11 -8.12 -23.28
CA THR A 182 16.50 -8.67 -21.97
C THR A 182 16.52 -10.19 -21.96
N GLY A 183 15.99 -10.85 -23.01
CA GLY A 183 15.85 -12.29 -23.04
C GLY A 183 14.92 -12.82 -21.94
N GLU A 184 13.82 -12.08 -21.67
CA GLU A 184 12.84 -12.40 -20.62
C GLU A 184 13.46 -12.39 -19.22
N ALA A 185 14.35 -11.41 -18.97
CA ALA A 185 14.91 -11.23 -17.65
C ALA A 185 13.80 -10.98 -16.62
N ASP A 186 13.96 -11.58 -15.45
CA ASP A 186 13.02 -11.44 -14.34
C ASP A 186 13.32 -10.13 -13.60
N PHE A 187 12.37 -9.21 -13.69
CA PHE A 187 12.32 -7.93 -12.97
C PHE A 187 10.88 -7.76 -12.41
N THR A 188 10.21 -8.87 -12.11
CA THR A 188 8.79 -8.85 -11.72
C THR A 188 8.54 -8.24 -10.35
N GLU A 189 9.58 -8.02 -9.55
CA GLU A 189 9.54 -7.14 -8.37
C GLU A 189 9.23 -5.67 -8.71
N HIS A 190 9.43 -5.24 -9.96
CA HIS A 190 9.11 -3.88 -10.40
C HIS A 190 7.73 -3.82 -11.05
N PRO A 191 6.86 -2.86 -10.67
CA PRO A 191 5.56 -2.68 -11.30
C PRO A 191 5.70 -2.37 -12.79
N LEU A 192 4.83 -2.99 -13.61
CA LEU A 192 4.88 -2.86 -15.06
C LEU A 192 3.93 -1.76 -15.57
N TRP A 193 4.49 -0.81 -16.32
CA TRP A 193 3.76 0.07 -17.22
C TRP A 193 3.89 -0.44 -18.66
N THR A 194 2.88 -1.15 -19.15
CA THR A 194 2.96 -1.81 -20.45
C THR A 194 2.53 -0.91 -21.61
N ALA A 195 3.32 -0.89 -22.68
CA ALA A 195 2.97 -0.20 -23.93
C ALA A 195 2.29 -1.16 -24.92
N ASN A 196 0.99 -0.99 -25.15
CA ASN A 196 0.26 -1.79 -26.13
C ASN A 196 -0.97 -1.08 -26.69
N TRP A 197 -0.87 -0.51 -27.90
CA TRP A 197 -1.95 0.30 -28.48
C TRP A 197 -3.09 -0.55 -29.09
N THR A 198 -3.82 -1.27 -28.23
CA THR A 198 -5.02 -2.06 -28.56
C THR A 198 -6.26 -1.51 -27.84
N SER A 199 -7.45 -2.00 -28.18
CA SER A 199 -8.72 -1.50 -27.61
C SER A 199 -9.32 -2.35 -26.50
N ASP A 200 -8.77 -3.54 -26.25
CA ASP A 200 -9.37 -4.52 -25.36
C ASP A 200 -8.52 -4.70 -24.11
N CYS A 201 -7.46 -5.50 -24.21
CA CYS A 201 -6.55 -5.82 -23.13
C CYS A 201 -5.12 -5.81 -23.67
N PRO A 202 -4.14 -5.28 -22.92
CA PRO A 202 -2.76 -5.28 -23.36
C PRO A 202 -2.21 -6.70 -23.47
N TYR A 203 -1.14 -6.79 -24.26
CA TYR A 203 -0.17 -7.85 -24.11
C TYR A 203 0.90 -7.40 -23.12
N VAL A 204 1.20 -8.23 -22.15
CA VAL A 204 2.19 -8.03 -21.08
C VAL A 204 3.44 -8.86 -21.40
N ALA A 205 4.62 -8.28 -21.20
CA ALA A 205 5.89 -8.97 -21.41
C ALA A 205 6.07 -10.11 -20.40
N ASP A 206 6.57 -11.26 -20.82
CA ASP A 206 7.02 -12.28 -19.86
C ASP A 206 8.31 -11.76 -19.15
N PRO A 207 8.49 -12.04 -17.84
CA PRO A 207 7.70 -12.94 -17.01
C PRO A 207 6.56 -12.28 -16.21
N TRP A 208 6.21 -11.02 -16.43
CA TRP A 208 5.06 -10.40 -15.76
C TRP A 208 3.76 -11.13 -16.10
N THR A 209 2.89 -11.22 -15.10
CA THR A 209 1.56 -11.84 -15.23
C THR A 209 0.42 -10.82 -15.14
N ASP A 210 0.73 -9.59 -14.78
CA ASP A 210 -0.14 -8.45 -14.56
C ASP A 210 0.52 -7.15 -15.07
N TRP A 211 -0.21 -6.04 -14.97
CA TRP A 211 0.28 -4.71 -15.28
C TRP A 211 -0.35 -3.71 -14.31
N THR A 212 0.43 -2.69 -13.95
CA THR A 212 -0.03 -1.61 -13.05
C THR A 212 -0.56 -0.44 -13.86
N PHE A 213 0.17 -0.08 -14.93
CA PHE A 213 -0.24 0.93 -15.89
C PHE A 213 -0.24 0.38 -17.31
N TRP A 214 -1.09 0.93 -18.17
CA TRP A 214 -1.18 0.57 -19.58
C TRP A 214 -1.29 1.80 -20.46
N GLN A 215 -0.26 2.02 -21.30
CA GLN A 215 -0.32 2.98 -22.40
C GLN A 215 -1.09 2.36 -23.57
N TYR A 216 -2.33 2.81 -23.77
CA TYR A 216 -3.27 2.24 -24.74
C TYR A 216 -3.37 3.05 -26.03
N SER A 217 -2.81 4.26 -26.09
CA SER A 217 -2.75 5.05 -27.32
C SER A 217 -1.56 6.00 -27.32
N SER A 218 -0.99 6.26 -28.50
CA SER A 218 -0.03 7.35 -28.75
C SER A 218 -0.58 8.49 -29.61
N THR A 219 -1.90 8.43 -29.89
CA THR A 219 -2.58 9.37 -30.80
C THR A 219 -3.81 10.00 -30.15
N GLY A 220 -3.81 10.03 -28.82
CA GLY A 220 -4.87 10.59 -28.01
C GLY A 220 -5.05 12.10 -28.18
N SER A 221 -6.15 12.60 -27.61
CA SER A 221 -6.49 14.02 -27.59
C SER A 221 -7.07 14.37 -26.23
N VAL A 222 -6.33 15.16 -25.45
CA VAL A 222 -6.75 15.64 -24.13
C VAL A 222 -6.92 17.16 -24.16
N SER A 223 -7.97 17.67 -23.53
CA SER A 223 -8.22 19.11 -23.43
C SER A 223 -7.04 19.79 -22.75
N GLY A 224 -6.47 20.82 -23.38
CA GLY A 224 -5.29 21.52 -22.88
C GLY A 224 -3.97 21.10 -23.53
N ILE A 225 -3.97 20.03 -24.34
CA ILE A 225 -2.82 19.60 -25.13
C ILE A 225 -3.16 19.76 -26.62
N SER A 226 -2.27 20.44 -27.35
CA SER A 226 -2.52 20.81 -28.76
C SER A 226 -2.00 19.80 -29.79
N THR A 227 -1.21 18.84 -29.34
CA THR A 227 -0.62 17.76 -30.13
C THR A 227 -1.33 16.43 -29.82
N ALA A 228 -0.95 15.37 -30.53
CA ALA A 228 -1.20 14.03 -30.04
C ALA A 228 -0.55 13.85 -28.65
N VAL A 229 -1.19 13.06 -27.81
CA VAL A 229 -0.70 12.70 -26.47
C VAL A 229 -0.92 11.22 -26.24
N ASP A 230 0.02 10.63 -25.52
CA ASP A 230 -0.09 9.27 -25.05
C ASP A 230 -1.18 9.18 -23.98
N LEU A 231 -1.97 8.09 -24.02
CA LEU A 231 -3.08 7.87 -23.09
C LEU A 231 -2.81 6.62 -22.29
N ASP A 232 -2.98 6.75 -20.99
CA ASP A 232 -2.66 5.73 -20.01
C ASP A 232 -3.86 5.41 -19.14
N VAL A 233 -3.86 4.20 -18.61
CA VAL A 233 -4.74 3.79 -17.53
C VAL A 233 -3.96 3.12 -16.40
N PHE A 234 -4.41 3.36 -15.17
CA PHE A 234 -4.03 2.58 -13.99
C PHE A 234 -5.08 1.48 -13.77
N ASP A 235 -4.66 0.27 -13.40
CA ASP A 235 -5.56 -0.85 -13.07
C ASP A 235 -6.22 -0.67 -11.70
N GLY A 236 -7.11 0.31 -11.60
CA GLY A 236 -7.85 0.64 -10.38
C GLY A 236 -8.56 1.99 -10.47
N ASN A 237 -9.44 2.25 -9.50
CA ASN A 237 -10.13 3.53 -9.36
C ASN A 237 -9.25 4.60 -8.69
N ALA A 238 -9.75 5.84 -8.64
CA ALA A 238 -9.06 7.00 -8.09
C ALA A 238 -8.54 6.82 -6.65
N SER A 239 -9.28 6.09 -5.81
CA SER A 239 -8.88 5.81 -4.42
C SER A 239 -7.78 4.76 -4.35
N GLN A 240 -7.84 3.74 -5.20
CA GLN A 240 -6.76 2.74 -5.30
C GLN A 240 -5.48 3.36 -5.86
N LEU A 241 -5.61 4.32 -6.80
CA LEU A 241 -4.45 5.07 -7.29
C LEU A 241 -3.85 5.95 -6.20
N GLU A 242 -4.67 6.59 -5.36
CA GLU A 242 -4.17 7.33 -4.19
C GLU A 242 -3.38 6.39 -3.28
N GLU A 243 -4.00 5.29 -2.85
CA GLU A 243 -3.37 4.29 -2.00
C GLU A 243 -2.06 3.73 -2.56
N TRP A 244 -1.99 3.53 -3.88
CA TRP A 244 -0.80 3.06 -4.56
C TRP A 244 0.32 4.12 -4.68
N SER A 245 -0.01 5.41 -4.54
CA SER A 245 0.96 6.51 -4.68
C SER A 245 1.89 6.62 -3.47
N TYR A 246 3.02 7.30 -3.64
CA TYR A 246 3.95 7.54 -2.56
C TYR A 246 3.33 8.42 -1.48
N HIS A 247 3.31 7.93 -0.26
CA HIS A 247 2.93 8.68 0.92
C HIS A 247 4.10 8.70 1.90
N PRO A 248 4.76 9.85 2.12
CA PRO A 248 5.79 9.94 3.15
C PRO A 248 5.12 9.70 4.50
N LEU A 249 5.71 8.84 5.32
CA LEU A 249 5.23 8.62 6.66
C LEU A 249 5.22 9.95 7.44
N ALA A 250 4.06 10.33 7.97
CA ALA A 250 3.88 11.62 8.64
C ALA A 250 4.62 11.70 9.99
N GLU A 251 4.95 12.92 10.46
CA GLU A 251 5.27 13.15 11.88
C GLU A 251 4.06 12.71 12.73
N CYS A 252 4.29 11.89 13.76
CA CYS A 252 3.25 11.24 14.58
C CYS A 252 2.17 12.22 15.09
N SER A 253 1.05 12.32 14.36
CA SER A 253 -0.08 13.20 14.72
C SER A 253 -1.45 12.51 14.58
N GLY A 254 -1.51 11.33 13.95
CA GLY A 254 -2.67 10.45 13.86
C GLY A 254 -2.79 9.44 15.01
N THR A 255 -3.90 8.69 15.05
CA THR A 255 -4.08 7.51 15.92
C THR A 255 -4.86 6.44 15.19
N CYS A 256 -4.35 5.21 15.16
CA CYS A 256 -5.01 4.03 14.63
C CYS A 256 -6.13 3.56 15.55
N LEU A 257 -7.34 3.39 15.02
CA LEU A 257 -8.49 2.91 15.78
C LEU A 257 -8.54 1.38 15.77
N VAL A 258 -8.54 0.76 16.95
CA VAL A 258 -8.78 -0.68 17.11
C VAL A 258 -10.23 -0.90 17.53
N ALA A 259 -10.98 -1.65 16.71
CA ALA A 259 -12.42 -1.81 16.84
C ALA A 259 -12.82 -2.62 18.09
N GLN A 260 -14.08 -2.47 18.49
CA GLN A 260 -14.63 -3.16 19.67
C GLN A 260 -14.75 -4.69 19.49
N GLU A 261 -15.04 -5.17 18.27
CA GLU A 261 -15.37 -6.56 17.97
C GLU A 261 -14.65 -7.06 16.73
N GLY A 262 -14.32 -8.35 16.73
CA GLY A 262 -13.59 -8.98 15.64
C GLY A 262 -12.11 -8.64 15.63
N GLU A 263 -11.40 -9.28 14.71
CA GLU A 263 -10.02 -8.94 14.39
C GLU A 263 -9.99 -7.55 13.74
N THR A 264 -9.09 -6.68 14.22
CA THR A 264 -8.77 -5.43 13.54
C THR A 264 -7.36 -5.53 12.98
N VAL A 265 -7.22 -5.37 11.67
CA VAL A 265 -5.94 -5.15 11.02
C VAL A 265 -5.72 -3.65 10.87
N VAL A 266 -4.53 -3.20 11.22
CA VAL A 266 -4.08 -1.82 11.12
C VAL A 266 -2.84 -1.82 10.23
N GLU A 267 -2.98 -1.25 9.04
CA GLU A 267 -1.89 -1.11 8.08
C GLU A 267 -0.90 0.00 8.49
N GLU A 268 0.29 -0.03 7.92
CA GLU A 268 1.35 0.98 8.02
C GLU A 268 1.08 2.26 7.22
N ASP A 269 -0.08 2.37 6.57
CA ASP A 269 -0.42 3.54 5.77
C ASP A 269 -0.36 4.86 6.57
N ALA A 270 -0.06 5.94 5.84
CA ALA A 270 0.18 7.28 6.39
C ALA A 270 -1.05 7.90 7.09
N THR A 271 -2.20 7.21 7.15
CA THR A 271 -3.38 7.72 7.84
C THR A 271 -3.28 7.58 9.36
N CYS A 272 -2.49 6.61 9.84
CA CYS A 272 -2.46 6.31 11.27
C CYS A 272 -1.10 5.88 11.82
N ALA A 273 -0.19 5.34 11.00
CA ALA A 273 1.18 5.05 11.38
C ALA A 273 2.11 6.25 11.10
N CYS A 274 3.26 6.28 11.77
CA CYS A 274 4.29 7.29 11.57
C CYS A 274 5.68 6.67 11.59
N GLY A 275 6.53 7.10 10.67
CA GLY A 275 7.89 6.61 10.48
C GLY A 275 8.90 7.63 10.94
N GLU A 276 9.99 7.14 11.49
CA GLU A 276 11.22 7.91 11.71
C GLU A 276 12.33 7.23 10.90
N GLY A 277 13.25 8.02 10.33
CA GLY A 277 14.44 7.47 9.67
C GLY A 277 14.40 7.27 8.16
N GLY A 278 15.39 6.56 7.61
CA GLY A 278 15.50 6.21 6.19
C GLY A 278 14.82 4.88 5.88
N LEU A 279 13.50 4.90 5.71
CA LEU A 279 12.69 3.72 5.41
C LEU A 279 12.56 3.49 3.90
N SER A 280 12.67 2.23 3.46
CA SER A 280 12.42 1.82 2.08
C SER A 280 11.12 1.02 1.98
N SER A 281 10.22 1.37 1.05
CA SER A 281 8.96 0.66 0.82
C SER A 281 9.14 -0.57 -0.08
N ILE A 282 8.41 -1.63 0.25
CA ILE A 282 8.24 -2.85 -0.55
C ILE A 282 6.74 -3.19 -0.61
N ASP A 283 6.35 -4.18 -1.41
CA ASP A 283 4.98 -4.70 -1.40
C ASP A 283 4.69 -5.47 -0.09
N GLY A 284 3.57 -5.15 0.55
CA GLY A 284 3.18 -5.67 1.87
C GLY A 284 1.77 -6.28 1.94
N HIS A 285 1.24 -6.44 3.15
CA HIS A 285 -0.16 -6.81 3.35
C HIS A 285 -1.07 -5.70 2.83
N ASP A 286 -2.00 -6.04 1.94
CA ASP A 286 -2.93 -5.08 1.33
C ASP A 286 -2.30 -3.84 0.64
N GLY A 287 -0.99 -3.85 0.34
CA GLY A 287 -0.36 -2.82 -0.47
C GLY A 287 1.13 -2.63 -0.15
N HIS A 288 1.43 -1.91 0.92
CA HIS A 288 2.78 -1.43 1.24
C HIS A 288 3.36 -2.13 2.46
N ALA A 289 4.67 -2.15 2.57
CA ALA A 289 5.40 -2.37 3.80
C ALA A 289 6.65 -1.50 3.77
N TYR A 290 7.22 -1.22 4.93
CA TYR A 290 8.48 -0.51 5.07
C TYR A 290 9.57 -1.44 5.54
N THR A 291 10.79 -1.16 5.11
CA THR A 291 11.99 -1.87 5.49
C THR A 291 13.03 -0.87 5.96
N THR A 292 13.86 -1.33 6.88
CA THR A 292 15.09 -0.64 7.26
C THR A 292 16.19 -1.68 7.42
N VAL A 293 17.44 -1.25 7.29
CA VAL A 293 18.60 -2.10 7.48
C VAL A 293 19.21 -1.76 8.82
N SER A 294 19.23 -2.74 9.72
CA SER A 294 19.88 -2.57 11.02
C SER A 294 21.35 -2.18 10.88
N ASP A 295 21.70 -0.97 11.32
CA ASP A 295 23.07 -0.44 11.38
C ASP A 295 23.53 -0.20 12.82
N GLU A 296 24.80 -0.54 13.10
CA GLU A 296 25.40 -0.55 14.45
C GLU A 296 26.15 0.75 14.79
N ALA A 297 25.80 1.88 14.17
CA ALA A 297 26.47 3.13 14.49
C ALA A 297 25.96 3.68 15.83
N ALA A 298 26.77 3.58 16.89
CA ALA A 298 26.46 4.20 18.18
C ALA A 298 26.10 5.69 18.03
N GLY A 299 24.82 6.04 18.26
CA GLY A 299 24.28 7.38 18.06
C GLY A 299 23.65 7.64 16.68
N SER A 300 23.33 6.58 15.91
CA SER A 300 22.42 6.66 14.76
C SER A 300 21.01 7.08 15.18
N VAL A 301 20.27 7.59 14.21
CA VAL A 301 18.81 7.75 14.33
C VAL A 301 18.22 6.33 14.33
N ASP A 302 17.20 6.10 15.15
CA ASP A 302 16.46 4.83 15.21
C ASP A 302 15.40 4.90 14.11
N ASP A 303 15.56 4.09 13.07
CA ASP A 303 14.66 4.07 11.93
C ASP A 303 13.55 3.04 12.21
N GLY A 304 12.30 3.41 12.00
CA GLY A 304 11.19 2.49 12.24
C GLY A 304 9.82 3.13 12.20
N VAL A 305 8.78 2.30 12.24
CA VAL A 305 7.38 2.75 12.24
C VAL A 305 6.78 2.60 13.63
N THR A 306 5.98 3.59 14.00
CA THR A 306 5.17 3.60 15.20
C THR A 306 3.70 3.71 14.82
N TRP A 307 2.86 2.85 15.39
CA TRP A 307 1.41 2.96 15.37
C TRP A 307 0.94 3.53 16.70
N PRO A 308 0.52 4.80 16.79
CA PRO A 308 -0.21 5.30 17.95
C PRO A 308 -1.62 4.67 17.97
N LEU A 309 -1.97 3.97 19.04
CA LEU A 309 -3.19 3.15 19.10
C LEU A 309 -4.28 3.77 19.98
N ARG A 310 -5.52 3.67 19.52
CA ARG A 310 -6.74 3.99 20.28
C ARG A 310 -7.71 2.82 20.21
N PHE A 311 -8.04 2.27 21.36
CA PHE A 311 -8.98 1.15 21.47
C PHE A 311 -10.39 1.61 21.82
N GLU A 312 -11.40 1.09 21.12
CA GLU A 312 -12.81 1.33 21.47
C GLU A 312 -13.24 0.63 22.76
N ARG A 313 -12.56 -0.47 23.12
CA ARG A 313 -12.78 -1.26 24.33
C ARG A 313 -11.46 -1.55 25.03
N ALA A 314 -11.45 -1.41 26.36
CA ALA A 314 -10.33 -1.89 27.17
C ALA A 314 -10.40 -3.42 27.29
N GLY A 315 -9.27 -4.09 27.12
CA GLY A 315 -9.24 -5.55 27.07
C GLY A 315 -7.85 -6.10 26.76
N THR A 316 -7.74 -7.42 26.81
CA THR A 316 -6.54 -8.11 26.33
C THR A 316 -6.72 -8.46 24.87
N TYR A 317 -5.71 -8.19 24.07
CA TYR A 317 -5.68 -8.47 22.64
C TYR A 317 -4.48 -9.37 22.35
N ASP A 318 -4.71 -10.42 21.58
CA ASP A 318 -3.66 -11.14 20.88
C ASP A 318 -3.17 -10.23 19.75
N VAL A 319 -1.88 -9.92 19.78
CA VAL A 319 -1.24 -9.01 18.84
C VAL A 319 -0.29 -9.79 17.96
N SER A 320 -0.39 -9.60 16.66
CA SER A 320 0.53 -10.13 15.67
C SER A 320 0.99 -9.02 14.72
N MET A 321 2.18 -9.20 14.13
CA MET A 321 2.66 -8.35 13.03
C MET A 321 2.74 -9.18 11.75
N TRP A 322 2.48 -8.58 10.60
CA TRP A 322 2.69 -9.23 9.33
C TRP A 322 4.15 -9.09 8.88
N VAL A 323 4.65 -10.13 8.22
CA VAL A 323 5.99 -10.14 7.61
C VAL A 323 5.83 -10.59 6.16
N PRO A 324 6.09 -9.70 5.17
CA PRO A 324 6.02 -10.04 3.77
C PRO A 324 7.18 -10.94 3.36
N ASN A 325 7.19 -11.38 2.11
CA ASN A 325 8.23 -12.27 1.61
C ASN A 325 9.46 -11.45 1.18
N GLU A 326 10.41 -11.27 2.09
CA GLU A 326 11.63 -10.48 1.86
C GLU A 326 12.90 -11.31 2.09
N THR A 327 13.99 -10.95 1.41
CA THR A 327 15.30 -11.57 1.56
C THR A 327 16.15 -10.87 2.63
N GLY A 328 16.99 -11.64 3.32
CA GLY A 328 17.93 -11.04 4.28
C GLY A 328 17.31 -10.61 5.62
N LEU A 329 16.08 -11.05 5.90
CA LEU A 329 15.37 -10.81 7.16
C LEU A 329 16.20 -11.13 8.41
N THR A 330 16.00 -10.32 9.45
CA THR A 330 16.60 -10.48 10.76
C THR A 330 15.94 -11.59 11.58
N ALA A 331 16.70 -12.18 12.50
CA ALA A 331 16.19 -13.13 13.50
C ALA A 331 15.99 -12.47 14.88
N GLY A 332 16.14 -11.14 14.96
CA GLY A 332 16.01 -10.40 16.21
C GLY A 332 15.54 -8.97 16.00
N ALA A 333 14.47 -8.78 15.23
CA ALA A 333 13.76 -7.51 15.19
C ALA A 333 13.18 -7.21 16.57
N VAL A 334 13.22 -5.95 16.98
CA VAL A 334 12.76 -5.51 18.30
C VAL A 334 11.47 -4.74 18.13
N VAL A 335 10.43 -5.19 18.84
CA VAL A 335 9.11 -4.58 18.86
C VAL A 335 8.83 -4.04 20.25
N GLU A 336 8.59 -2.74 20.35
CA GLU A 336 8.16 -2.08 21.58
C GLU A 336 6.64 -2.00 21.63
N VAL A 337 6.02 -2.60 22.64
CA VAL A 337 4.57 -2.60 22.85
C VAL A 337 4.25 -1.74 24.06
N SER A 338 3.75 -0.52 23.84
CA SER A 338 3.31 0.39 24.88
C SER A 338 1.82 0.24 25.17
N HIS A 339 1.48 -0.23 26.36
CA HIS A 339 0.11 -0.56 26.77
C HIS A 339 -0.08 -0.37 28.29
N ASP A 340 -1.27 0.06 28.73
CA ASP A 340 -1.62 0.31 30.15
C ASP A 340 -0.57 1.11 30.96
N GLY A 341 0.14 2.03 30.31
CA GLY A 341 1.18 2.88 30.92
C GLY A 341 2.52 2.18 31.18
N ILE A 342 2.73 0.97 30.63
CA ILE A 342 4.01 0.27 30.57
C ILE A 342 4.44 0.08 29.11
N THR A 343 5.70 -0.26 28.89
CA THR A 343 6.22 -0.67 27.59
C THR A 343 6.96 -1.99 27.77
N ASP A 344 6.49 -3.03 27.08
CA ASP A 344 7.16 -4.30 26.94
C ASP A 344 7.98 -4.33 25.65
N THR A 345 9.08 -5.09 25.65
CA THR A 345 9.92 -5.30 24.46
C THR A 345 9.85 -6.75 24.06
N VAL A 346 9.50 -7.01 22.80
CA VAL A 346 9.42 -8.35 22.19
C VAL A 346 10.51 -8.47 21.14
N THR A 347 11.31 -9.52 21.21
CA THR A 347 12.27 -9.85 20.14
C THR A 347 11.66 -10.93 19.25
N VAL A 348 11.64 -10.68 17.95
CA VAL A 348 10.99 -11.54 16.94
C VAL A 348 11.96 -12.00 15.87
N ASP A 349 11.72 -13.21 15.36
CA ASP A 349 12.47 -13.82 14.26
C ASP A 349 11.65 -13.70 12.96
N GLU A 350 11.83 -12.60 12.24
CA GLU A 350 11.12 -12.33 10.97
C GLU A 350 11.48 -13.36 9.91
N SER A 351 12.72 -13.89 9.95
CA SER A 351 13.17 -14.96 9.06
C SER A 351 12.45 -16.30 9.26
N SER A 352 11.66 -16.45 10.33
CA SER A 352 10.89 -17.66 10.63
C SER A 352 9.58 -17.79 9.84
N VAL A 353 9.13 -16.71 9.20
CA VAL A 353 7.91 -16.63 8.41
C VAL A 353 8.22 -16.15 6.98
N SER A 354 7.32 -16.41 6.04
CA SER A 354 7.40 -15.93 4.66
C SER A 354 5.97 -15.63 4.22
N ALA A 355 5.67 -14.34 4.05
CA ALA A 355 4.30 -13.83 3.85
C ALA A 355 3.32 -14.36 4.91
N GLY A 356 3.49 -13.93 6.16
CA GLY A 356 2.67 -14.44 7.27
C GLY A 356 2.70 -13.64 8.56
N TRP A 357 1.72 -13.92 9.42
CA TRP A 357 1.58 -13.31 10.76
C TRP A 357 2.55 -13.92 11.78
N LEU A 358 3.29 -13.06 12.47
CA LEU A 358 4.15 -13.38 13.60
C LEU A 358 3.50 -12.89 14.91
N TYR A 359 3.26 -13.82 15.84
CA TYR A 359 2.61 -13.51 17.11
C TYR A 359 3.55 -12.82 18.10
N LEU A 360 3.17 -11.63 18.57
CA LEU A 360 3.94 -10.82 19.52
C LEU A 360 3.61 -11.17 20.97
N GLY A 361 2.34 -11.50 21.25
CA GLY A 361 1.86 -11.76 22.60
C GLY A 361 0.45 -11.26 22.85
N ALA A 362 0.00 -11.45 24.09
CA ALA A 362 -1.29 -10.97 24.57
C ALA A 362 -1.08 -9.77 25.51
N PHE A 363 -1.59 -8.60 25.14
CA PHE A 363 -1.35 -7.35 25.85
C PHE A 363 -2.66 -6.68 26.27
N HIS A 364 -2.66 -6.05 27.46
CA HIS A 364 -3.83 -5.34 27.96
C HIS A 364 -3.79 -3.88 27.54
N PHE A 365 -4.78 -3.46 26.76
CA PHE A 365 -4.95 -2.08 26.31
C PHE A 365 -6.16 -1.41 26.96
N SER A 366 -6.06 -0.11 27.16
CA SER A 366 -7.08 0.76 27.75
C SER A 366 -7.77 1.60 26.67
N THR A 367 -8.94 2.17 27.00
CA THR A 367 -9.62 3.16 26.14
C THR A 367 -9.03 4.58 26.29
N THR A 368 -8.11 4.76 27.23
CA THR A 368 -7.50 6.04 27.58
C THR A 368 -6.02 5.87 27.87
N GLY A 369 -5.24 6.93 27.65
CA GLY A 369 -3.79 6.90 27.80
C GLY A 369 -3.11 6.72 26.44
N SER A 370 -1.83 7.09 26.39
CA SER A 370 -1.00 6.88 25.20
C SER A 370 -0.61 5.42 25.13
N GLN A 371 -0.82 4.81 23.97
CA GLN A 371 -0.52 3.42 23.67
C GLN A 371 0.00 3.36 22.25
N SER A 372 0.94 2.47 21.98
CA SER A 372 1.55 2.36 20.67
C SER A 372 2.24 1.03 20.50
N ILE A 373 2.46 0.64 19.25
CA ILE A 373 3.45 -0.37 18.91
C ILE A 373 4.50 0.30 18.03
N ARG A 374 5.77 0.05 18.30
CA ARG A 374 6.88 0.49 17.47
C ARG A 374 7.70 -0.70 17.02
N VAL A 375 7.95 -0.80 15.72
CA VAL A 375 8.95 -1.69 15.13
C VAL A 375 10.05 -0.80 14.59
N GLY A 376 11.28 -1.03 15.03
CA GLY A 376 12.43 -0.22 14.62
C GLY A 376 13.70 -1.04 14.54
N ASP A 377 14.74 -0.41 14.00
CA ASP A 377 16.03 -1.03 13.73
C ASP A 377 17.01 -1.03 14.93
N GLY A 378 16.77 -0.22 15.97
CA GLY A 378 17.67 -0.09 17.12
C GLY A 378 17.56 -1.24 18.16
N TYR A 379 18.61 -1.71 18.85
CA TYR A 379 20.05 -1.39 18.92
C TYR A 379 20.78 -2.52 19.72
N ASP A 380 22.10 -2.70 19.49
CA ASP A 380 23.09 -3.49 20.28
C ASP A 380 23.16 -5.04 20.15
N ASP A 381 22.53 -5.67 19.16
CA ASP A 381 22.75 -7.12 18.92
C ASP A 381 23.74 -7.36 17.77
N ALA A 382 25.01 -7.56 18.11
CA ALA A 382 26.18 -7.73 17.22
C ALA A 382 26.04 -8.82 16.12
N GLY A 383 24.91 -9.52 16.07
CA GLY A 383 24.57 -10.57 15.11
C GLY A 383 23.64 -10.16 13.97
N ASN A 384 22.99 -8.99 14.05
CA ASN A 384 21.98 -8.56 13.07
C ASN A 384 22.43 -7.43 12.14
N SER A 385 23.61 -6.81 12.32
CA SER A 385 24.10 -5.78 11.39
C SER A 385 23.98 -6.18 9.92
N GLY A 386 23.40 -5.29 9.12
CA GLY A 386 23.17 -5.50 7.68
C GLY A 386 22.01 -6.45 7.37
N LYS A 387 21.16 -6.75 8.35
CA LYS A 387 19.90 -7.49 8.15
C LYS A 387 18.73 -6.53 7.99
N THR A 388 17.81 -6.94 7.12
CA THR A 388 16.55 -6.25 6.86
C THR A 388 15.60 -6.48 8.03
N VAL A 389 15.02 -5.40 8.54
CA VAL A 389 13.83 -5.41 9.40
C VAL A 389 12.65 -4.99 8.54
N VAL A 390 11.54 -5.71 8.63
CA VAL A 390 10.33 -5.39 7.86
C VAL A 390 9.19 -4.97 8.77
N ILE A 391 8.42 -4.01 8.29
CA ILE A 391 7.43 -3.26 9.05
C ILE A 391 6.20 -3.08 8.16
N ASP A 392 5.15 -3.82 8.46
CA ASP A 392 3.92 -3.94 7.65
C ASP A 392 2.72 -3.86 8.61
N ALA A 393 1.67 -4.63 8.42
CA ALA A 393 0.47 -4.59 9.25
C ALA A 393 0.60 -5.08 10.70
N LEU A 394 -0.30 -4.60 11.56
CA LEU A 394 -0.59 -5.16 12.88
C LEU A 394 -2.00 -5.75 12.96
N SER A 395 -2.14 -6.96 13.49
CA SER A 395 -3.43 -7.58 13.82
C SER A 395 -3.69 -7.56 15.32
N PHE A 396 -4.89 -7.13 15.69
CA PHE A 396 -5.42 -7.14 17.04
C PHE A 396 -6.66 -8.01 17.10
N THR A 397 -6.53 -9.17 17.73
CA THR A 397 -7.68 -10.06 18.00
C THR A 397 -8.03 -9.96 19.48
N PRO A 398 -9.26 -9.54 19.86
CA PRO A 398 -9.69 -9.56 21.25
C PRO A 398 -9.54 -10.98 21.81
N VAL A 399 -8.76 -11.14 22.89
CA VAL A 399 -8.78 -12.38 23.65
C VAL A 399 -10.10 -12.39 24.39
N ASP A 400 -10.99 -13.32 24.04
CA ASP A 400 -12.28 -13.49 24.69
C ASP A 400 -12.10 -13.68 26.21
N GLY A 401 -12.08 -12.59 26.96
CA GLY A 401 -12.67 -12.55 28.28
C GLY A 401 -14.16 -12.69 28.03
N GLY A 402 -14.63 -13.95 28.02
CA GLY A 402 -15.91 -14.39 27.49
C GLY A 402 -17.01 -13.35 27.64
N GLU A 403 -17.80 -13.18 26.57
CA GLU A 403 -18.95 -12.27 26.44
C GLU A 403 -19.29 -11.57 27.77
N CYS A 404 -19.19 -10.23 27.83
CA CYS A 404 -19.80 -9.49 28.95
C CYS A 404 -21.33 -9.66 28.80
N SER A 405 -21.81 -10.82 29.21
CA SER A 405 -23.20 -11.19 29.28
C SER A 405 -23.63 -10.82 30.68
N CYS A 406 -24.53 -9.86 30.76
CA CYS A 406 -25.31 -9.68 31.95
C CYS A 406 -26.53 -10.62 31.83
N GLU A 407 -26.30 -11.90 31.52
CA GLU A 407 -27.35 -12.91 31.36
C GLU A 407 -27.69 -13.54 32.70
N GLY A 408 -28.88 -13.19 33.17
CA GLY A 408 -29.68 -13.99 34.07
C GLY A 408 -31.07 -14.02 33.47
N ASP A 409 -31.47 -15.20 33.02
CA ASP A 409 -32.78 -15.51 32.45
C ASP A 409 -33.93 -15.04 33.34
N ASP A 410 -35.02 -14.64 32.68
CA ASP A 410 -36.39 -14.58 33.20
C ASP A 410 -36.60 -13.86 34.54
N ALA A 411 -37.11 -12.63 34.45
CA ALA A 411 -38.41 -12.24 34.99
C ALA A 411 -38.98 -12.99 36.24
N GLU A 412 -38.19 -13.35 37.25
CA GLU A 412 -38.70 -13.32 38.61
C GLU A 412 -38.77 -11.84 38.97
N THR A 413 -39.99 -11.32 38.97
CA THR A 413 -40.34 -9.98 39.43
C THR A 413 -39.59 -9.65 40.72
N GLN A 414 -38.43 -9.00 40.62
CA GLN A 414 -37.73 -8.48 41.77
C GLN A 414 -38.52 -7.26 42.25
N ASP A 415 -39.16 -7.43 43.41
CA ASP A 415 -39.87 -6.36 44.09
C ASP A 415 -38.86 -5.25 44.48
N CYS A 416 -38.98 -4.11 43.81
CA CYS A 416 -38.13 -2.93 44.02
C CYS A 416 -38.84 -1.81 44.81
N SER A 417 -39.95 -2.14 45.49
CA SER A 417 -40.77 -1.16 46.22
C SER A 417 -40.13 -0.63 47.53
N ASP A 418 -38.97 -1.14 47.92
CA ASP A 418 -38.27 -0.81 49.18
C ASP A 418 -37.31 0.40 49.11
N GLY A 419 -37.07 0.96 47.92
CA GLY A 419 -36.20 2.12 47.72
C GLY A 419 -34.70 1.84 47.84
N SER A 420 -34.28 0.57 47.76
CA SER A 420 -32.87 0.19 47.77
C SER A 420 -32.18 0.31 46.39
N VAL A 421 -30.91 0.71 46.37
CA VAL A 421 -30.05 0.70 45.18
C VAL A 421 -29.74 -0.75 44.81
N ARG A 422 -30.02 -1.15 43.56
CA ARG A 422 -29.69 -2.49 43.06
C ARG A 422 -28.44 -2.43 42.18
N THR A 423 -27.47 -3.28 42.52
CA THR A 423 -26.24 -3.51 41.78
C THR A 423 -26.38 -4.81 41.00
N ARG A 424 -26.06 -4.79 39.70
CA ARG A 424 -25.93 -6.01 38.90
C ARG A 424 -24.43 -6.34 38.78
N GLU A 425 -24.04 -7.48 39.32
CA GLU A 425 -22.75 -8.09 38.98
C GLU A 425 -22.90 -8.72 37.60
N CYS A 426 -22.07 -8.27 36.64
CA CYS A 426 -21.94 -8.95 35.36
C CYS A 426 -20.69 -9.83 35.43
N ASP A 427 -20.80 -11.04 34.92
CA ASP A 427 -19.69 -11.97 34.80
C ASP A 427 -18.80 -11.55 33.62
N GLY A 428 -17.49 -11.84 33.73
CA GLY A 428 -16.52 -11.46 32.70
C GLY A 428 -16.07 -9.98 32.70
N CYS A 429 -16.58 -9.13 33.60
CA CYS A 429 -16.21 -7.71 33.64
C CYS A 429 -15.63 -7.25 35.02
N ASP A 430 -14.69 -6.30 34.98
CA ASP A 430 -14.02 -5.65 36.13
C ASP A 430 -14.87 -4.59 36.86
N TRP A 431 -16.15 -4.46 36.51
CA TRP A 431 -17.06 -3.45 37.03
C TRP A 431 -18.44 -4.00 37.44
N THR A 432 -19.17 -3.22 38.23
CA THR A 432 -20.56 -3.42 38.62
C THR A 432 -21.39 -2.25 38.09
N ALA A 433 -22.57 -2.54 37.54
CA ALA A 433 -23.53 -1.52 37.12
C ALA A 433 -24.57 -1.28 38.23
N TRP A 434 -24.99 -0.03 38.43
CA TRP A 434 -26.12 0.29 39.31
C TRP A 434 -27.05 1.32 38.68
N THR A 435 -28.29 1.32 39.17
CA THR A 435 -29.28 2.35 38.90
C THR A 435 -29.72 2.99 40.22
N GLU A 436 -29.66 4.31 40.30
CA GLU A 436 -30.19 5.09 41.43
C GLU A 436 -31.25 6.08 40.93
N CYS A 437 -32.47 6.02 41.48
CA CYS A 437 -33.52 7.01 41.23
C CYS A 437 -33.52 8.02 42.40
N THR A 438 -33.40 9.31 42.12
CA THR A 438 -33.53 10.36 43.15
C THR A 438 -34.82 11.17 42.97
N GLY A 439 -35.49 11.52 44.08
CA GLY A 439 -36.77 12.26 44.11
C GLY A 439 -37.96 11.42 44.57
N ALA A 440 -39.19 11.92 44.39
CA ALA A 440 -40.44 11.21 44.73
C ALA A 440 -40.83 10.13 43.68
N ALA A 441 -39.83 9.46 43.10
CA ALA A 441 -40.01 8.41 42.10
C ALA A 441 -39.96 7.03 42.78
N GLN A 442 -40.77 6.09 42.30
CA GLN A 442 -40.70 4.68 42.70
C GLN A 442 -40.04 3.85 41.60
N ILE A 443 -39.24 2.86 41.99
CA ILE A 443 -38.70 1.84 41.08
C ILE A 443 -39.82 0.86 40.77
N LEU A 444 -40.17 0.70 39.49
CA LEU A 444 -41.18 -0.24 39.03
C LEU A 444 -40.53 -1.40 38.25
N SER A 445 -41.09 -2.59 38.39
CA SER A 445 -40.81 -3.72 37.50
C SER A 445 -41.64 -3.59 36.23
N SER A 446 -40.99 -3.52 35.06
CA SER A 446 -41.63 -3.77 33.77
C SER A 446 -41.12 -5.10 33.22
N GLY A 447 -41.89 -5.72 32.31
CA GLY A 447 -41.53 -7.03 31.72
C GLY A 447 -40.16 -7.08 31.04
N ASP A 448 -39.56 -5.91 30.78
CA ASP A 448 -38.25 -5.75 30.14
C ASP A 448 -37.17 -5.19 31.10
N GLY A 449 -37.44 -5.09 32.42
CA GLY A 449 -36.47 -4.64 33.43
C GLY A 449 -36.97 -3.57 34.41
N CYS A 450 -36.08 -3.09 35.28
CA CYS A 450 -36.34 -2.04 36.28
C CYS A 450 -36.35 -0.63 35.65
N GLY A 451 -37.34 0.20 35.97
CA GLY A 451 -37.42 1.61 35.53
C GLY A 451 -37.95 2.56 36.61
N CYS A 452 -37.69 3.86 36.49
CA CYS A 452 -38.22 4.88 37.41
C CYS A 452 -39.54 5.47 36.85
N SER A 453 -40.59 5.62 37.66
CA SER A 453 -41.82 6.35 37.25
C SER A 453 -42.37 7.30 38.32
N THR A 454 -43.15 8.30 37.89
CA THR A 454 -43.87 9.28 38.75
C THR A 454 -45.29 8.87 39.11
N GLY A 455 -45.76 7.66 38.74
CA GLY A 455 -47.10 7.17 39.09
C GLY A 455 -48.26 7.63 38.19
N ALA A 456 -47.99 8.19 37.01
CA ALA A 456 -49.00 8.43 35.96
C ALA A 456 -48.79 7.45 34.79
N GLY A 457 -49.76 6.59 34.51
CA GLY A 457 -49.55 5.32 33.79
C GLY A 457 -49.25 5.35 32.28
N SER A 458 -48.57 4.25 31.86
CA SER A 458 -48.38 3.67 30.50
C SER A 458 -47.51 4.47 29.49
N ALA A 459 -46.67 3.90 28.62
CA ALA A 459 -46.35 2.52 28.21
C ALA A 459 -44.91 2.43 27.62
N ALA A 460 -44.45 1.19 27.39
CA ALA A 460 -43.12 0.71 27.03
C ALA A 460 -42.44 1.33 25.78
N GLY A 461 -41.10 1.32 25.82
CA GLY A 461 -40.21 1.58 24.68
C GLY A 461 -38.92 2.25 25.10
N ALA A 462 -37.81 1.51 25.10
CA ALA A 462 -36.48 2.03 25.42
C ALA A 462 -36.05 3.12 24.43
N ALA A 463 -35.91 4.37 24.92
CA ALA A 463 -34.94 5.37 24.46
C ALA A 463 -35.04 6.60 25.39
N ILE A 464 -33.87 7.15 25.72
CA ILE A 464 -33.64 8.31 26.56
C ILE A 464 -34.53 9.50 26.15
N ALA A 465 -35.29 10.07 27.09
CA ALA A 465 -35.74 11.45 26.98
C ALA A 465 -35.98 12.04 28.38
N ALA A 466 -35.20 13.08 28.69
CA ALA A 466 -35.53 14.01 29.76
C ALA A 466 -36.96 14.54 29.53
N LEU A 467 -37.90 14.19 30.41
CA LEU A 467 -39.24 14.76 30.40
C LEU A 467 -39.63 15.24 31.81
N ALA A 468 -39.87 16.55 31.87
CA ALA A 468 -40.59 17.34 32.86
C ALA A 468 -40.93 16.66 34.19
N GLY A 469 -40.16 16.93 35.26
CA GLY A 469 -40.57 16.54 36.60
C GLY A 469 -39.51 16.49 37.70
N GLY A 470 -38.22 16.77 37.43
CA GLY A 470 -37.19 16.79 38.47
C GLY A 470 -36.72 15.40 38.94
N ILE A 471 -36.92 14.36 38.14
CA ILE A 471 -36.28 13.06 38.35
C ILE A 471 -34.88 13.08 37.74
N VAL A 472 -33.88 12.68 38.53
CA VAL A 472 -32.54 12.37 38.03
C VAL A 472 -32.35 10.86 38.14
N VAL A 473 -32.12 10.24 36.99
CA VAL A 473 -31.65 8.85 36.89
C VAL A 473 -30.15 8.89 36.77
N THR A 474 -29.45 8.34 37.76
CA THR A 474 -27.99 8.21 37.70
C THR A 474 -27.66 6.77 37.34
N LEU A 475 -27.11 6.58 36.14
CA LEU A 475 -26.46 5.35 35.73
C LEU A 475 -24.98 5.48 36.07
N GLY A 476 -24.44 4.52 36.82
CA GLY A 476 -23.04 4.52 37.24
C GLY A 476 -22.37 3.17 37.00
N ARG A 477 -21.07 3.22 36.75
CA ARG A 477 -20.16 2.05 36.74
C ARG A 477 -19.16 2.22 37.88
N ARG A 478 -18.87 1.15 38.61
CA ARG A 478 -17.78 1.14 39.61
C ARG A 478 -16.98 -0.14 39.49
N ARG A 479 -15.66 0.00 39.62
CA ARG A 479 -14.72 -1.12 39.63
C ARG A 479 -15.01 -2.04 40.81
N LYS A 480 -15.01 -3.36 40.57
CA LYS A 480 -15.04 -4.37 41.65
C LYS A 480 -13.73 -4.23 42.44
N THR A 481 -13.81 -4.11 43.77
CA THR A 481 -12.63 -3.99 44.66
C THR A 481 -12.13 -5.33 45.11
#